data_AF-A0A7S0RQ55-F1
#
_entry.id   AF-A0A7S0RQ55-F1
#
_cell.length_a   1.000
_cell.length_b   1.000
_cell.length_c   1.000
_cell.angle_alpha   90.00
_cell.angle_beta   90.00
_cell.angle_gamma   90.00
#
_symmetry.space_group_name_H-M   'P 1'
#
loop_
_entity.id
_entity.type
_entity.pdbx_description
1 polymer ?
#
loop_
_entity_poly.entity_id
_entity_poly.type
_entity_poly.pdbx_seq_one_letter_code
_entity_poly.pdbx_strand_id
1 'polypeptide(L)'
;GDGGSKVDVVRLEVKNPEAPLVFNVTEEYSIQLSAPTVLIKAPNQYGALHALTTLAQLAAPNTGGKRGQPSHWIPRGRVRDAPRFPHRGLLVDTARHYLPVEALAQTLDAMSWSKLNVLHWHLADDQSFPWASAALPRLARAGAYHPGATYSAQDIASVRDYAASLGIRVMVELDTPGHTASWAKGHPELVVPCRDDKGAVIPGEVGPLDPSKEATYDAVGALLGELAGLLPDALVHVGGDEVDPRCWASDPQLKQWMDAQGIKTFEQLQGAYMDRVLGMVQGLNRTAVVWQEVYDAARAASPAATAAAAAGAQPGTAASGGSRQGRLGLHPDTTIVHVWKTGQGHQLGAGAESSQQHRSSNAVQDWHQQGARASRSRRLAAAAGTGSRQGSTISHAAATPVTQPGSAAVATAQGASVAAGEARDLPWAQELGAVVTAGYRALLSAPWYLDWISWGEDWVKYYTAEPLSFSGTREQYARVLGGEACMWGEYVDAANLHSRTWPRAAAVAERLWSAASITDVASARLRLRAHRCRMVARGLPAGPVGPGHCVDGVEVSDQKQAEA
;
A
#
# COMPACT_ATOMS: atom_id res chain seq x y z
N GLY A 1 -33.67 -6.28 -34.52
CA GLY A 1 -32.62 -5.93 -35.47
C GLY A 1 -32.34 -4.45 -35.37
N ASP A 2 -31.41 -4.07 -34.50
CA ASP A 2 -30.72 -2.79 -34.56
C ASP A 2 -29.23 -3.13 -34.39
N GLY A 3 -28.57 -3.40 -35.52
CA GLY A 3 -27.14 -3.68 -35.54
C GLY A 3 -26.42 -2.40 -35.13
N GLY A 4 -25.82 -2.40 -33.93
CA GLY A 4 -25.18 -1.21 -33.37
C GLY A 4 -24.29 -0.48 -34.38
N SER A 5 -24.27 0.85 -34.29
CA SER A 5 -23.47 1.69 -35.18
C SER A 5 -21.97 1.49 -34.95
N LYS A 6 -21.21 1.40 -36.04
CA LYS A 6 -19.75 1.25 -36.00
C LYS A 6 -19.08 2.47 -35.36
N VAL A 7 -18.14 2.21 -34.45
CA VAL A 7 -17.20 3.23 -33.97
C VAL A 7 -15.98 3.21 -34.90
N ASP A 8 -15.71 4.34 -35.55
CA ASP A 8 -14.59 4.50 -36.49
C ASP A 8 -13.39 5.20 -35.84
N VAL A 9 -13.63 6.08 -34.87
CA VAL A 9 -12.60 6.96 -34.30
C VAL A 9 -12.74 7.05 -32.78
N VAL A 10 -11.61 6.95 -32.06
CA VAL A 10 -11.47 7.40 -30.67
C VAL A 10 -10.72 8.73 -30.70
N ARG A 11 -11.39 9.83 -30.35
CA ARG A 11 -10.81 11.18 -30.32
C ARG A 11 -10.43 11.54 -28.88
N LEU A 12 -9.19 11.97 -28.67
CA LEU A 12 -8.71 12.47 -27.39
C LEU A 12 -8.58 14.00 -27.44
N GLU A 13 -9.21 14.69 -26.50
CA GLU A 13 -9.05 16.12 -26.25
C GLU A 13 -8.39 16.31 -24.87
N VAL A 14 -7.07 16.48 -24.87
CA VAL A 14 -6.25 16.67 -23.66
C VAL A 14 -5.79 18.12 -23.59
N LYS A 15 -6.14 18.84 -22.50
CA LYS A 15 -5.82 20.27 -22.40
C LYS A 15 -4.33 20.55 -22.19
N ASN A 16 -3.69 19.78 -21.31
CA ASN A 16 -2.26 19.90 -21.01
C ASN A 16 -1.59 18.50 -21.04
N PRO A 17 -1.16 18.02 -22.21
CA PRO A 17 -0.52 16.71 -22.31
C PRO A 17 0.84 16.65 -21.60
N GLU A 18 1.54 17.78 -21.45
CA GLU A 18 2.86 17.87 -20.81
C GLU A 18 2.80 18.15 -19.30
N ALA A 19 1.65 17.89 -18.66
CA ALA A 19 1.52 18.09 -17.22
C ALA A 19 2.50 17.17 -16.46
N PRO A 20 3.28 17.69 -15.49
CA PRO A 20 4.21 16.87 -14.73
C PRO A 20 3.46 15.89 -13.82
N LEU A 21 4.05 14.72 -13.59
CA LEU A 21 3.54 13.74 -12.64
C LEU A 21 3.88 14.20 -11.22
N VAL A 22 2.91 14.82 -10.55
CA VAL A 22 3.07 15.37 -9.20
C VAL A 22 1.97 14.88 -8.27
N PHE A 23 2.22 14.97 -6.96
CA PHE A 23 1.19 14.79 -5.94
C PHE A 23 -0.02 15.71 -6.23
N ASN A 24 -1.24 15.19 -6.12
CA ASN A 24 -2.51 15.89 -6.45
C ASN A 24 -2.67 16.36 -7.91
N VAL A 25 -1.93 15.79 -8.87
CA VAL A 25 -2.27 16.01 -10.29
C VAL A 25 -3.73 15.57 -10.53
N THR A 26 -4.51 16.37 -11.27
CA THR A 26 -5.91 16.00 -11.54
C THR A 26 -5.97 14.78 -12.46
N GLU A 27 -6.84 13.84 -12.13
CA GLU A 27 -7.01 12.57 -12.85
C GLU A 27 -8.44 12.40 -13.40
N GLU A 28 -9.22 13.49 -13.39
CA GLU A 28 -10.58 13.48 -13.90
C GLU A 28 -10.63 13.30 -15.43
N TYR A 29 -11.70 12.66 -15.91
CA TYR A 29 -11.95 12.52 -17.34
C TYR A 29 -13.44 12.38 -17.65
N SER A 30 -13.77 12.50 -18.94
CA SER A 30 -15.08 12.14 -19.46
C SER A 30 -14.98 11.39 -20.77
N ILE A 31 -15.88 10.43 -20.98
CA ILE A 31 -15.99 9.65 -22.22
C ILE A 31 -17.41 9.82 -22.75
N GLN A 32 -17.55 10.19 -24.02
CA GLN A 32 -18.82 10.12 -24.74
C GLN A 32 -18.76 8.91 -25.67
N LEU A 33 -19.55 7.89 -25.36
CA LEU A 33 -19.60 6.61 -26.06
C LEU A 33 -20.71 6.68 -27.11
N SER A 34 -20.38 7.33 -28.24
CA SER A 34 -21.28 7.49 -29.38
C SER A 34 -20.59 7.00 -30.65
N ALA A 35 -21.37 6.58 -31.64
CA ALA A 35 -20.87 6.35 -32.99
C ALA A 35 -21.08 7.62 -33.85
N PRO A 36 -20.23 7.88 -34.86
CA PRO A 36 -19.05 7.09 -35.23
C PRO A 36 -17.81 7.40 -34.38
N THR A 37 -17.90 8.34 -33.42
CA THR A 37 -16.75 8.80 -32.64
C THR A 37 -16.97 8.68 -31.13
N VAL A 38 -16.07 7.93 -30.48
CA VAL A 38 -15.91 7.98 -29.02
C VAL A 38 -15.02 9.17 -28.69
N LEU A 39 -15.51 10.09 -27.84
CA LEU A 39 -14.79 11.29 -27.46
C LEU A 39 -14.34 11.22 -26.01
N ILE A 40 -13.03 11.23 -25.79
CA ILE A 40 -12.38 11.33 -24.48
C ILE A 40 -11.96 12.78 -24.27
N LYS A 41 -12.33 13.37 -23.12
CA LYS A 41 -11.81 14.67 -22.68
C LYS A 41 -11.16 14.53 -21.31
N ALA A 42 -9.96 15.09 -21.17
CA ALA A 42 -9.24 15.12 -19.90
C ALA A 42 -8.45 16.43 -19.74
N PRO A 43 -8.23 16.93 -18.51
CA PRO A 43 -7.38 18.09 -18.29
C PRO A 43 -5.91 17.83 -18.64
N ASN A 44 -5.43 16.59 -18.49
CA ASN A 44 -4.06 16.20 -18.77
C ASN A 44 -3.97 14.73 -19.22
N GLN A 45 -2.76 14.26 -19.48
CA GLN A 45 -2.49 12.89 -19.94
C GLN A 45 -2.91 11.81 -18.94
N TYR A 46 -2.86 12.05 -17.63
CA TYR A 46 -3.22 11.05 -16.62
C TYR A 46 -4.72 10.76 -16.59
N GLY A 47 -5.56 11.78 -16.66
CA GLY A 47 -7.00 11.58 -16.87
C GLY A 47 -7.31 10.85 -18.18
N ALA A 48 -6.54 11.13 -19.25
CA ALA A 48 -6.70 10.44 -20.52
C ALA A 48 -6.28 8.96 -20.45
N LEU A 49 -5.20 8.63 -19.73
CA LEU A 49 -4.79 7.25 -19.47
C LEU A 49 -5.89 6.47 -18.75
N HIS A 50 -6.47 7.04 -17.69
CA HIS A 50 -7.61 6.43 -16.97
C HIS A 50 -8.84 6.24 -17.86
N ALA A 51 -9.12 7.21 -18.74
CA ALA A 51 -10.20 7.11 -19.72
C ALA A 51 -9.98 5.97 -20.71
N LEU A 52 -8.75 5.78 -21.21
CA LEU A 52 -8.38 4.68 -22.09
C LEU A 52 -8.50 3.32 -21.38
N THR A 53 -8.04 3.23 -20.12
CA THR A 53 -8.21 2.03 -19.30
C THR A 53 -9.68 1.69 -19.10
N THR A 54 -10.54 2.67 -18.82
CA THR A 54 -11.99 2.46 -18.72
C THR A 54 -12.61 2.04 -20.05
N LEU A 55 -12.25 2.71 -21.16
CA LEU A 55 -12.75 2.36 -22.49
C LEU A 55 -12.37 0.92 -22.87
N ALA A 56 -11.13 0.50 -22.59
CA ALA A 56 -10.65 -0.85 -22.83
C ALA A 56 -11.40 -1.92 -22.01
N GLN A 57 -11.92 -1.56 -20.84
CA GLN A 57 -12.75 -2.46 -20.02
C GLN A 57 -14.23 -2.45 -20.43
N LEU A 58 -14.71 -1.38 -21.08
CA LEU A 58 -16.06 -1.30 -21.64
C LEU A 58 -16.20 -2.00 -23.00
N ALA A 59 -15.10 -2.18 -23.74
CA ALA A 59 -15.06 -2.95 -24.97
C ALA A 59 -15.16 -4.45 -24.66
N ALA A 60 -16.38 -4.99 -24.71
CA ALA A 60 -16.64 -6.41 -24.44
C ALA A 60 -16.47 -7.24 -25.72
N PRO A 61 -15.80 -8.41 -25.68
CA PRO A 61 -15.67 -9.28 -26.83
C PRO A 61 -17.04 -9.81 -27.28
N ASN A 62 -17.21 -9.96 -28.59
CA ASN A 62 -18.42 -10.53 -29.19
C ASN A 62 -18.29 -12.06 -29.30
N THR A 63 -18.70 -12.78 -28.25
CA THR A 63 -18.52 -14.24 -28.09
C THR A 63 -19.44 -15.09 -28.97
N GLY A 64 -20.49 -14.51 -29.58
CA GLY A 64 -21.43 -15.20 -30.48
C GLY A 64 -21.29 -14.83 -31.97
N GLY A 65 -20.19 -14.18 -32.36
CA GLY A 65 -20.06 -13.49 -33.64
C GLY A 65 -20.14 -14.39 -34.88
N LYS A 66 -21.19 -14.21 -35.70
CA LYS A 66 -21.21 -14.69 -37.10
C LYS A 66 -20.24 -13.87 -37.97
N ARG A 67 -19.76 -14.47 -39.08
CA ARG A 67 -18.91 -13.79 -40.07
C ARG A 67 -19.56 -12.47 -40.51
N GLY A 68 -18.88 -11.33 -40.30
CA GLY A 68 -19.39 -9.98 -40.61
C GLY A 68 -19.86 -9.15 -39.40
N GLN A 69 -19.85 -9.71 -38.17
CA GLN A 69 -20.07 -8.94 -36.95
C GLN A 69 -18.78 -8.35 -36.37
N PRO A 70 -18.85 -7.24 -35.60
CA PRO A 70 -17.67 -6.67 -34.94
C PRO A 70 -17.11 -7.64 -33.89
N SER A 71 -15.80 -7.58 -33.66
CA SER A 71 -15.12 -8.40 -32.65
C SER A 71 -15.43 -7.94 -31.22
N HIS A 72 -15.84 -6.68 -31.03
CA HIS A 72 -16.16 -6.10 -29.72
C HIS A 72 -17.37 -5.18 -29.80
N TRP A 73 -18.12 -5.12 -28.69
CA TRP A 73 -19.21 -4.18 -28.46
C TRP A 73 -18.79 -3.13 -27.44
N ILE A 74 -19.18 -1.87 -27.68
CA ILE A 74 -19.01 -0.76 -26.74
C ILE A 74 -20.41 -0.24 -26.41
N PRO A 75 -20.78 -0.13 -25.12
CA PRO A 75 -22.09 0.41 -24.73
C PRO A 75 -22.21 1.88 -25.14
N ARG A 76 -23.39 2.30 -25.61
CA ARG A 76 -23.70 3.72 -25.82
C ARG A 76 -23.89 4.42 -24.47
N GLY A 77 -23.39 5.64 -24.32
CA GLY A 77 -23.57 6.40 -23.07
C GLY A 77 -22.52 7.46 -22.81
N ARG A 78 -22.39 7.87 -21.55
CA ARG A 78 -21.40 8.85 -21.10
C ARG A 78 -20.81 8.42 -19.76
N VAL A 79 -19.50 8.57 -19.63
CA VAL A 79 -18.75 8.42 -18.38
C VAL A 79 -18.23 9.79 -17.97
N ARG A 80 -18.34 10.12 -16.69
CA ARG A 80 -17.62 11.20 -16.02
C ARG A 80 -17.07 10.61 -14.73
N ASP A 81 -15.77 10.71 -14.54
CA ASP A 81 -15.11 9.94 -13.50
C ASP A 81 -13.85 10.66 -13.01
N ALA A 82 -13.53 10.47 -11.73
CA ALA A 82 -12.40 11.08 -11.05
C ALA A 82 -12.15 10.31 -9.74
N PRO A 83 -10.89 10.24 -9.26
CA PRO A 83 -10.61 9.57 -8.00
C PRO A 83 -11.19 10.33 -6.81
N ARG A 84 -11.70 9.59 -5.82
CA ARG A 84 -12.09 10.14 -4.51
C ARG A 84 -10.89 10.61 -3.69
N PHE A 85 -9.78 9.88 -3.76
CA PHE A 85 -8.55 10.18 -3.04
C PHE A 85 -7.36 10.32 -4.00
N PRO A 86 -6.48 11.34 -3.83
CA PRO A 86 -5.35 11.58 -4.72
C PRO A 86 -4.19 10.59 -4.54
N HIS A 87 -4.06 9.94 -3.37
CA HIS A 87 -2.97 8.99 -3.09
C HIS A 87 -3.52 7.57 -2.98
N ARG A 88 -3.22 6.72 -3.96
CA ARG A 88 -3.76 5.36 -4.06
C ARG A 88 -2.62 4.39 -4.32
N GLY A 89 -2.08 3.88 -3.22
CA GLY A 89 -0.80 3.16 -3.24
C GLY A 89 -0.90 1.64 -3.16
N LEU A 90 0.19 1.00 -3.57
CA LEU A 90 0.51 -0.38 -3.28
C LEU A 90 1.95 -0.44 -2.78
N LEU A 91 2.13 -0.94 -1.55
CA LEU A 91 3.43 -1.25 -0.99
C LEU A 91 3.90 -2.62 -1.49
N VAL A 92 5.14 -2.66 -1.98
CA VAL A 92 5.88 -3.89 -2.29
C VAL A 92 7.20 -3.91 -1.53
N ASP A 93 7.42 -5.02 -0.84
CA ASP A 93 8.63 -5.31 -0.09
C ASP A 93 9.62 -6.11 -0.94
N THR A 94 10.79 -5.51 -1.16
CA THR A 94 11.90 -6.11 -1.93
C THR A 94 13.09 -6.51 -1.05
N ALA A 95 12.95 -6.31 0.26
CA ALA A 95 14.00 -6.56 1.23
C ALA A 95 13.92 -7.97 1.80
N ARG A 96 12.72 -8.41 2.18
CA ARG A 96 12.52 -9.77 2.75
C ARG A 96 12.71 -10.86 1.69
N HIS A 97 12.36 -10.56 0.44
CA HIS A 97 12.74 -11.32 -0.74
C HIS A 97 12.99 -10.36 -1.91
N TYR A 98 14.03 -10.62 -2.70
CA TYR A 98 14.31 -9.84 -3.89
C TYR A 98 13.23 -10.04 -4.96
N LEU A 99 12.73 -8.95 -5.53
CA LEU A 99 11.81 -8.97 -6.67
C LEU A 99 12.53 -8.47 -7.94
N PRO A 100 12.63 -9.27 -9.01
CA PRO A 100 13.19 -8.79 -10.28
C PRO A 100 12.45 -7.57 -10.82
N VAL A 101 13.15 -6.73 -11.60
CA VAL A 101 12.58 -5.52 -12.22
C VAL A 101 11.35 -5.86 -13.07
N GLU A 102 11.33 -7.03 -13.71
CA GLU A 102 10.20 -7.52 -14.48
C GLU A 102 8.95 -7.77 -13.62
N ALA A 103 9.14 -8.27 -12.39
CA ALA A 103 8.04 -8.47 -11.45
C ALA A 103 7.46 -7.12 -10.96
N LEU A 104 8.32 -6.11 -10.78
CA LEU A 104 7.90 -4.74 -10.47
C LEU A 104 7.14 -4.12 -11.66
N ALA A 105 7.61 -4.32 -12.90
CA ALA A 105 6.91 -3.86 -14.11
C ALA A 105 5.52 -4.49 -14.26
N GLN A 106 5.37 -5.81 -14.04
CA GLN A 106 4.07 -6.47 -14.04
C GLN A 106 3.15 -5.97 -12.92
N THR A 107 3.71 -5.60 -11.77
CA THR A 107 2.95 -4.96 -10.69
C THR A 107 2.43 -3.59 -11.13
N LEU A 108 3.26 -2.77 -11.78
CA LEU A 108 2.88 -1.47 -12.33
C LEU A 108 1.77 -1.58 -13.40
N ASP A 109 1.83 -2.61 -14.25
CA ASP A 109 0.74 -2.89 -15.20
C ASP A 109 -0.59 -3.11 -14.47
N ALA A 110 -0.60 -4.00 -13.47
CA ALA A 110 -1.80 -4.32 -12.72
C ALA A 110 -2.35 -3.12 -11.92
N MET A 111 -1.45 -2.28 -11.40
CA MET A 111 -1.79 -1.00 -10.76
C MET A 111 -2.48 -0.05 -11.75
N SER A 112 -1.93 0.10 -12.96
CA SER A 112 -2.51 0.94 -14.02
C SER A 112 -3.92 0.49 -14.41
N TRP A 113 -4.12 -0.82 -14.59
CA TRP A 113 -5.44 -1.41 -14.87
C TRP A 113 -6.46 -1.19 -13.74
N SER A 114 -5.99 -0.96 -12.53
CA SER A 114 -6.80 -0.72 -11.33
C SER A 114 -6.82 0.75 -10.91
N LYS A 115 -6.16 1.65 -11.65
CA LYS A 115 -6.03 3.10 -11.36
C LYS A 115 -5.37 3.45 -10.02
N LEU A 116 -4.50 2.57 -9.52
CA LEU A 116 -3.54 2.92 -8.45
C LEU A 116 -2.45 3.81 -9.05
N ASN A 117 -1.97 4.81 -8.30
CA ASN A 117 -1.06 5.84 -8.82
C ASN A 117 0.19 6.05 -7.97
N VAL A 118 0.43 5.22 -6.95
CA VAL A 118 1.67 5.26 -6.14
C VAL A 118 2.21 3.85 -5.94
N LEU A 119 3.42 3.59 -6.42
CA LEU A 119 4.22 2.45 -6.01
C LEU A 119 4.97 2.86 -4.75
N HIS A 120 4.58 2.31 -3.61
CA HIS A 120 5.35 2.43 -2.38
C HIS A 120 6.37 1.30 -2.37
N TRP A 121 7.63 1.64 -2.61
CA TRP A 121 8.69 0.65 -2.75
C TRP A 121 9.50 0.57 -1.46
N HIS A 122 9.21 -0.44 -0.65
CA HIS A 122 9.99 -0.78 0.53
C HIS A 122 11.27 -1.50 0.10
N LEU A 123 12.35 -0.70 0.01
CA LEU A 123 13.55 -1.05 -0.75
C LEU A 123 14.53 -1.91 0.04
N ALA A 124 14.68 -1.65 1.35
CA ALA A 124 15.63 -2.32 2.23
C ALA A 124 15.04 -2.48 3.63
N ASP A 125 15.44 -3.54 4.31
CA ASP A 125 15.01 -3.92 5.66
C ASP A 125 16.12 -4.76 6.33
N ASP A 126 15.87 -5.36 7.49
CA ASP A 126 16.82 -6.20 8.25
C ASP A 126 17.46 -7.31 7.41
N GLN A 127 16.69 -7.94 6.52
CA GLN A 127 17.14 -9.16 5.85
C GLN A 127 18.03 -8.85 4.63
N SER A 128 17.79 -7.75 3.92
CA SER A 128 18.53 -7.37 2.71
C SER A 128 18.63 -5.86 2.49
N PHE A 129 19.79 -5.43 1.99
CA PHE A 129 19.98 -4.11 1.37
C PHE A 129 20.25 -4.31 -0.14
N PRO A 130 19.21 -4.41 -0.99
CA PRO A 130 19.41 -4.73 -2.40
C PRO A 130 19.78 -3.51 -3.26
N TRP A 131 19.84 -2.29 -2.73
CA TRP A 131 20.16 -1.12 -3.55
C TRP A 131 21.67 -0.90 -3.70
N ALA A 132 22.18 -0.94 -4.92
CA ALA A 132 23.58 -0.62 -5.23
C ALA A 132 23.83 0.91 -5.22
N SER A 133 23.69 1.53 -4.04
CA SER A 133 23.98 2.95 -3.80
C SER A 133 25.43 3.29 -4.18
N ALA A 134 25.60 4.38 -4.93
CA ALA A 134 26.90 4.94 -5.26
C ALA A 134 27.55 5.63 -4.05
N ALA A 135 26.76 6.25 -3.18
CA ALA A 135 27.24 6.91 -1.97
C ALA A 135 27.79 5.92 -0.94
N LEU A 136 27.12 4.77 -0.76
CA LEU A 136 27.49 3.75 0.23
C LEU A 136 27.55 2.34 -0.40
N PRO A 137 28.54 2.04 -1.27
CA PRO A 137 28.53 0.80 -2.05
C PRO A 137 28.76 -0.46 -1.20
N ARG A 138 29.21 -0.35 0.06
CA ARG A 138 29.36 -1.51 0.95
C ARG A 138 28.02 -2.05 1.44
N LEU A 139 26.96 -1.23 1.47
CA LEU A 139 25.64 -1.67 1.92
C LEU A 139 25.12 -2.82 1.06
N ALA A 140 25.04 -2.67 -0.27
CA ALA A 140 24.64 -3.80 -1.12
C ALA A 140 25.67 -4.92 -1.19
N ARG A 141 26.98 -4.61 -1.24
CA ARG A 141 28.02 -5.65 -1.35
C ARG A 141 28.03 -6.64 -0.20
N ALA A 142 27.64 -6.22 1.00
CA ALA A 142 27.59 -7.07 2.18
C ALA A 142 26.15 -7.38 2.65
N GLY A 143 25.19 -6.51 2.30
CA GLY A 143 23.82 -6.55 2.79
C GLY A 143 22.82 -7.21 1.85
N ALA A 144 23.07 -7.28 0.54
CA ALA A 144 22.18 -7.96 -0.40
C ALA A 144 22.31 -9.49 -0.32
N TYR A 145 21.25 -10.21 -0.67
CA TYR A 145 21.28 -11.68 -0.73
C TYR A 145 22.31 -12.25 -1.70
N HIS A 146 22.51 -11.57 -2.82
CA HIS A 146 23.44 -11.99 -3.88
C HIS A 146 23.82 -10.77 -4.74
N PRO A 147 25.03 -10.69 -5.33
CA PRO A 147 25.39 -9.58 -6.22
C PRO A 147 24.49 -9.40 -7.45
N GLY A 148 23.76 -10.45 -7.85
CA GLY A 148 22.75 -10.39 -8.92
C GLY A 148 21.31 -10.10 -8.43
N ALA A 149 21.12 -9.95 -7.12
CA ALA A 149 19.85 -9.61 -6.48
C ALA A 149 19.95 -8.18 -5.93
N THR A 150 20.35 -7.26 -6.80
CA THR A 150 20.54 -5.84 -6.48
C THR A 150 19.92 -4.94 -7.53
N TYR A 151 19.39 -3.78 -7.12
CA TYR A 151 18.93 -2.72 -7.98
C TYR A 151 20.04 -1.69 -8.20
N SER A 152 20.47 -1.55 -9.44
CA SER A 152 21.35 -0.46 -9.88
C SER A 152 20.58 0.86 -10.02
N ALA A 153 21.31 1.97 -10.17
CA ALA A 153 20.69 3.25 -10.54
C ALA A 153 19.90 3.17 -11.86
N GLN A 154 20.34 2.32 -12.79
CA GLN A 154 19.63 2.09 -14.05
C GLN A 154 18.32 1.31 -13.83
N ASP A 155 18.32 0.32 -12.93
CA ASP A 155 17.09 -0.44 -12.60
C ASP A 155 16.04 0.47 -11.95
N ILE A 156 16.46 1.31 -10.99
CA ILE A 156 15.58 2.30 -10.35
C ILE A 156 15.04 3.29 -11.40
N ALA A 157 15.90 3.78 -12.31
CA ALA A 157 15.48 4.65 -13.40
C ALA A 157 14.47 3.97 -14.33
N SER A 158 14.70 2.70 -14.68
CA SER A 158 13.79 1.92 -15.51
C SER A 158 12.42 1.70 -14.86
N VAL A 159 12.37 1.40 -13.55
CA VAL A 159 11.11 1.30 -12.80
C VAL A 159 10.40 2.65 -12.75
N ARG A 160 11.13 3.73 -12.44
CA ARG A 160 10.61 5.10 -12.42
C ARG A 160 9.99 5.50 -13.76
N ASP A 161 10.72 5.28 -14.85
CA ASP A 161 10.28 5.72 -16.19
C ASP A 161 9.10 4.90 -16.68
N TYR A 162 9.08 3.58 -16.39
CA TYR A 162 7.94 2.72 -16.71
C TYR A 162 6.70 3.12 -15.90
N ALA A 163 6.85 3.34 -14.59
CA ALA A 163 5.78 3.83 -13.74
C ALA A 163 5.23 5.19 -14.22
N ALA A 164 6.10 6.13 -14.57
CA ALA A 164 5.70 7.43 -15.08
C ALA A 164 4.89 7.34 -16.38
N SER A 165 5.25 6.40 -17.28
CA SER A 165 4.49 6.15 -18.52
C SER A 165 3.06 5.66 -18.27
N LEU A 166 2.82 5.08 -17.09
CA LEU A 166 1.52 4.58 -16.63
C LEU A 166 0.80 5.58 -15.71
N GLY A 167 1.37 6.76 -15.47
CA GLY A 167 0.83 7.75 -14.52
C GLY A 167 0.99 7.34 -13.05
N ILE A 168 1.97 6.50 -12.75
CA ILE A 168 2.26 5.97 -11.41
C ILE A 168 3.51 6.65 -10.86
N ARG A 169 3.37 7.24 -9.68
CA ARG A 169 4.46 7.82 -8.87
C ARG A 169 5.23 6.71 -8.17
N VAL A 170 6.54 6.87 -8.00
CA VAL A 170 7.37 5.94 -7.22
C VAL A 170 7.83 6.64 -5.96
N MET A 171 7.32 6.19 -4.82
CA MET A 171 7.72 6.63 -3.48
C MET A 171 8.55 5.51 -2.86
N VAL A 172 9.86 5.72 -2.72
CA VAL A 172 10.73 4.75 -2.05
C VAL A 172 10.71 4.97 -0.54
N GLU A 173 10.79 3.87 0.17
CA GLU A 173 11.02 3.81 1.60
C GLU A 173 12.45 3.34 1.92
N LEU A 174 13.10 4.09 2.80
CA LEU A 174 14.25 3.65 3.58
C LEU A 174 13.84 3.73 5.04
N ASP A 175 13.41 2.61 5.59
CA ASP A 175 12.94 2.56 6.97
C ASP A 175 14.12 2.66 7.95
N THR A 176 14.08 3.67 8.80
CA THR A 176 15.08 3.93 9.82
C THR A 176 14.45 4.58 11.06
N PRO A 177 14.97 4.38 12.28
CA PRO A 177 16.23 3.70 12.61
C PRO A 177 16.09 2.18 12.80
N GLY A 178 14.86 1.66 12.89
CA GLY A 178 14.58 0.22 12.90
C GLY A 178 14.93 -0.44 11.57
N HIS A 179 14.70 -1.75 11.44
CA HIS A 179 14.75 -2.45 10.15
C HIS A 179 16.06 -2.27 9.35
N THR A 180 17.20 -2.17 10.05
CA THR A 180 18.51 -1.81 9.47
C THR A 180 19.61 -2.84 9.72
N ALA A 181 19.29 -4.07 10.14
CA ALA A 181 20.29 -5.11 10.39
C ALA A 181 21.14 -5.44 9.13
N SER A 182 20.58 -5.33 7.93
CA SER A 182 21.32 -5.52 6.67
C SER A 182 22.38 -4.44 6.43
N TRP A 183 22.21 -3.24 6.99
CA TRP A 183 23.15 -2.12 6.88
C TRP A 183 24.42 -2.41 7.67
N ALA A 184 24.26 -3.01 8.86
CA ALA A 184 25.35 -3.39 9.75
C ALA A 184 26.35 -4.36 9.12
N LYS A 185 25.93 -5.15 8.12
CA LYS A 185 26.83 -6.07 7.40
C LYS A 185 27.90 -5.32 6.60
N GLY A 186 27.57 -4.15 6.05
CA GLY A 186 28.51 -3.29 5.31
C GLY A 186 29.13 -2.17 6.14
N HIS A 187 28.39 -1.70 7.13
CA HIS A 187 28.70 -0.54 7.96
C HIS A 187 28.31 -0.78 9.43
N PRO A 188 29.01 -1.67 10.15
CA PRO A 188 28.69 -2.00 11.54
C PRO A 188 28.83 -0.80 12.50
N GLU A 189 29.55 0.24 12.09
CA GLU A 189 29.70 1.47 12.87
C GLU A 189 28.40 2.28 13.03
N LEU A 190 27.42 2.08 12.14
CA LEU A 190 26.17 2.85 12.10
C LEU A 190 25.09 2.34 13.05
N VAL A 191 25.22 1.11 13.55
CA VAL A 191 24.25 0.47 14.45
C VAL A 191 24.76 0.39 15.87
N VAL A 192 23.85 0.18 16.82
CA VAL A 192 24.21 -0.10 18.21
C VAL A 192 24.46 -1.60 18.40
N PRO A 193 25.63 -2.02 18.92
CA PRO A 193 25.88 -3.42 19.22
C PRO A 193 25.01 -3.87 20.40
N CYS A 194 24.41 -5.05 20.31
CA CYS A 194 23.69 -5.65 21.43
C CYS A 194 24.71 -6.26 22.43
N ARG A 195 24.46 -6.08 23.72
CA ARG A 195 25.35 -6.57 24.80
C ARG A 195 24.63 -7.48 25.77
N ASP A 196 25.34 -8.47 26.30
CA ASP A 196 24.84 -9.36 27.34
C ASP A 196 24.84 -8.69 28.73
N ASP A 197 24.33 -9.40 29.75
CA ASP A 197 24.28 -8.91 31.13
C ASP A 197 25.68 -8.62 31.74
N LYS A 198 26.76 -9.08 31.09
CA LYS A 198 28.15 -8.83 31.50
C LYS A 198 28.78 -7.67 30.72
N GLY A 199 28.04 -7.04 29.81
CA GLY A 199 28.48 -5.93 28.96
C GLY A 199 29.29 -6.37 27.72
N ALA A 200 29.41 -7.67 27.47
CA ALA A 200 30.10 -8.19 26.29
C ALA A 200 29.20 -8.07 25.06
N VAL A 201 29.77 -7.72 23.91
CA VAL A 201 29.02 -7.67 22.64
C VAL A 201 28.59 -9.08 22.26
N ILE A 202 27.31 -9.25 21.93
CA ILE A 202 26.75 -10.51 21.47
C ILE A 202 27.03 -10.62 19.96
N PRO A 203 27.83 -11.61 19.51
CA PRO A 203 28.16 -11.73 18.09
C PRO A 203 26.92 -11.98 17.24
N GLY A 204 26.75 -11.19 16.18
CA GLY A 204 25.64 -11.34 15.23
C GLY A 204 24.33 -10.65 15.62
N GLU A 205 24.20 -10.18 16.86
CA GLU A 205 23.05 -9.38 17.29
C GLU A 205 23.36 -7.89 17.14
N VAL A 206 22.58 -7.23 16.27
CA VAL A 206 22.69 -5.79 16.01
C VAL A 206 21.36 -5.10 16.30
N GLY A 207 21.44 -3.90 16.85
CA GLY A 207 20.29 -3.07 17.14
C GLY A 207 19.94 -2.11 16.00
N PRO A 208 18.98 -1.20 16.25
CA PRO A 208 18.68 -0.09 15.35
C PRO A 208 19.91 0.80 15.11
N LEU A 209 19.81 1.68 14.11
CA LEU A 209 20.81 2.73 13.87
C LEU A 209 21.10 3.53 15.15
N ASP A 210 22.35 3.92 15.32
CA ASP A 210 22.87 4.60 16.51
C ASP A 210 22.63 6.12 16.44
N PRO A 211 21.68 6.68 17.21
CA PRO A 211 21.35 8.10 17.14
C PRO A 211 22.43 9.00 17.73
N SER A 212 23.40 8.45 18.45
CA SER A 212 24.47 9.22 19.10
C SER A 212 25.64 9.55 18.17
N LYS A 213 25.70 8.93 16.99
CA LYS A 213 26.83 9.05 16.05
C LYS A 213 26.49 9.92 14.84
N GLU A 214 27.34 10.90 14.56
CA GLU A 214 27.24 11.73 13.33
C GLU A 214 27.35 10.89 12.05
N ALA A 215 28.17 9.83 12.05
CA ALA A 215 28.30 8.92 10.91
C ALA A 215 26.96 8.29 10.48
N THR A 216 26.04 8.06 11.42
CA THR A 216 24.66 7.59 11.13
C THR A 216 23.92 8.60 10.25
N TYR A 217 23.97 9.87 10.63
CA TYR A 217 23.29 10.95 9.93
C TYR A 217 23.96 11.29 8.59
N ASP A 218 25.28 11.19 8.50
CA ASP A 218 26.02 11.31 7.24
C ASP A 218 25.61 10.21 6.24
N ALA A 219 25.48 8.97 6.71
CA ALA A 219 25.06 7.86 5.88
C ALA A 219 23.61 8.01 5.39
N VAL A 220 22.68 8.29 6.30
CA VAL A 220 21.26 8.49 5.97
C VAL A 220 21.08 9.69 5.03
N GLY A 221 21.73 10.81 5.31
CA GLY A 221 21.69 12.01 4.47
C GLY A 221 22.24 11.76 3.07
N ALA A 222 23.32 10.98 2.94
CA ALA A 222 23.88 10.61 1.64
C ALA A 222 22.92 9.72 0.82
N LEU A 223 22.28 8.73 1.45
CA LEU A 223 21.28 7.88 0.80
C LEU A 223 20.05 8.68 0.37
N LEU A 224 19.51 9.53 1.24
CA LEU A 224 18.37 10.40 0.90
C LEU A 224 18.71 11.37 -0.23
N GLY A 225 19.92 11.93 -0.23
CA GLY A 225 20.40 12.81 -1.29
C GLY A 225 20.54 12.09 -2.64
N GLU A 226 21.11 10.88 -2.65
CA GLU A 226 21.21 10.05 -3.85
C GLU A 226 19.81 9.66 -4.37
N LEU A 227 18.92 9.23 -3.47
CA LEU A 227 17.55 8.86 -3.80
C LEU A 227 16.75 10.03 -4.40
N ALA A 228 16.88 11.23 -3.82
CA ALA A 228 16.22 12.44 -4.31
C ALA A 228 16.70 12.87 -5.71
N GLY A 229 17.91 12.47 -6.11
CA GLY A 229 18.44 12.65 -7.46
C GLY A 229 17.91 11.61 -8.46
N LEU A 230 17.60 10.39 -7.99
CA LEU A 230 17.06 9.31 -8.83
C LEU A 230 15.55 9.42 -9.03
N LEU A 231 14.81 9.87 -8.02
CA LEU A 231 13.35 9.88 -8.02
C LEU A 231 12.79 11.31 -7.91
N PRO A 232 11.89 11.72 -8.83
CA PRO A 232 11.36 13.08 -8.85
C PRO A 232 10.23 13.30 -7.85
N ASP A 233 9.68 12.25 -7.23
CA ASP A 233 8.50 12.37 -6.36
C ASP A 233 8.75 13.32 -5.19
N ALA A 234 7.73 14.08 -4.83
CA ALA A 234 7.82 15.01 -3.71
C ALA A 234 7.82 14.31 -2.35
N LEU A 235 7.34 13.06 -2.30
CA LEU A 235 7.24 12.26 -1.09
C LEU A 235 8.38 11.25 -1.00
N VAL A 236 8.92 11.08 0.20
CA VAL A 236 9.86 10.01 0.55
C VAL A 236 9.38 9.39 1.85
N HIS A 237 9.31 8.05 1.91
CA HIS A 237 9.00 7.36 3.15
C HIS A 237 10.29 7.10 3.93
N VAL A 238 10.33 7.48 5.20
CA VAL A 238 11.52 7.31 6.05
C VAL A 238 11.29 6.30 7.17
N GLY A 239 10.14 5.61 7.12
CA GLY A 239 9.73 4.56 8.03
C GLY A 239 9.52 5.06 9.46
N GLY A 240 10.27 4.48 10.38
CA GLY A 240 10.27 4.83 11.80
C GLY A 240 9.31 4.00 12.64
N ASP A 241 8.94 2.80 12.19
CA ASP A 241 8.15 1.83 12.95
C ASP A 241 9.02 0.85 13.74
N GLU A 242 8.34 0.12 14.63
CA GLU A 242 8.82 -1.04 15.39
C GLU A 242 10.25 -0.99 15.96
N VAL A 243 10.74 0.20 16.34
CA VAL A 243 12.08 0.38 16.88
C VAL A 243 12.25 -0.37 18.20
N ASP A 244 13.02 -1.45 18.18
CA ASP A 244 13.31 -2.26 19.36
C ASP A 244 14.42 -1.63 20.21
N PRO A 245 14.12 -1.18 21.45
CA PRO A 245 15.11 -0.50 22.28
C PRO A 245 16.07 -1.45 22.99
N ARG A 246 15.95 -2.78 22.86
CA ARG A 246 16.76 -3.74 23.66
C ARG A 246 18.26 -3.50 23.51
N CYS A 247 18.76 -3.33 22.29
CA CYS A 247 20.19 -3.14 22.07
C CYS A 247 20.64 -1.74 22.49
N TRP A 248 19.80 -0.72 22.29
CA TRP A 248 20.03 0.61 22.86
C TRP A 248 20.13 0.57 24.39
N ALA A 249 19.26 -0.19 25.04
CA ALA A 249 19.26 -0.38 26.48
C ALA A 249 20.46 -1.20 26.97
N SER A 250 21.04 -2.04 26.13
CA SER A 250 22.23 -2.82 26.50
C SER A 250 23.53 -2.01 26.42
N ASP A 251 23.56 -0.90 25.66
CA ASP A 251 24.80 -0.15 25.44
C ASP A 251 25.03 0.98 26.47
N PRO A 252 26.12 0.93 27.27
CA PRO A 252 26.39 1.93 28.29
C PRO A 252 26.84 3.28 27.73
N GLN A 253 27.46 3.32 26.54
CA GLN A 253 27.92 4.56 25.93
C GLN A 253 26.73 5.38 25.43
N LEU A 254 25.76 4.71 24.79
CA LEU A 254 24.51 5.35 24.38
C LEU A 254 23.73 5.88 25.57
N LYS A 255 23.62 5.11 26.66
CA LYS A 255 22.99 5.58 27.91
C LYS A 255 23.68 6.83 28.48
N GLN A 256 25.01 6.82 28.55
CA GLN A 256 25.77 7.98 29.00
C GLN A 256 25.54 9.20 28.09
N TRP A 257 25.46 8.99 26.78
CA TRP A 257 25.15 10.03 25.82
C TRP A 257 23.72 10.57 26.01
N MET A 258 22.73 9.69 26.20
CA MET A 258 21.34 10.07 26.50
C MET A 258 21.26 10.95 27.74
N ASP A 259 21.94 10.55 28.83
CA ASP A 259 22.02 11.34 30.07
C ASP A 259 22.61 12.74 29.81
N ALA A 260 23.68 12.82 29.01
CA ALA A 260 24.31 14.08 28.63
C ALA A 260 23.41 14.97 27.75
N GLN A 261 22.54 14.39 26.94
CA GLN A 261 21.55 15.10 26.13
C GLN A 261 20.22 15.37 26.87
N GLY A 262 20.08 14.89 28.11
CA GLY A 262 18.84 14.98 28.89
C GLY A 262 17.68 14.14 28.34
N ILE A 263 17.97 13.11 27.53
CA ILE A 263 17.01 12.16 26.96
C ILE A 263 16.73 11.07 28.00
N LYS A 264 15.47 10.92 28.40
CA LYS A 264 15.07 10.03 29.51
C LYS A 264 14.46 8.71 29.07
N THR A 265 13.92 8.65 27.86
CA THR A 265 13.24 7.46 27.33
C THR A 265 13.71 7.15 25.91
N PHE A 266 13.52 5.91 25.46
CA PHE A 266 13.92 5.50 24.11
C PHE A 266 12.99 6.08 23.03
N GLU A 267 11.74 6.42 23.37
CA GLU A 267 10.85 7.16 22.48
C GLU A 267 11.35 8.59 22.26
N GLN A 268 11.91 9.23 23.29
CA GLN A 268 12.60 10.52 23.15
C GLN A 268 13.87 10.39 22.31
N LEU A 269 14.60 9.28 22.44
CA LEU A 269 15.79 8.98 21.63
C LEU A 269 15.45 8.78 20.14
N GLN A 270 14.48 7.91 19.84
CA GLN A 270 13.95 7.72 18.48
C GLN A 270 13.46 9.05 17.91
N GLY A 271 12.76 9.80 18.74
CA GLY A 271 12.33 11.15 18.44
C GLY A 271 13.43 12.10 17.99
N ALA A 272 14.52 12.19 18.77
CA ALA A 272 15.68 13.00 18.43
C ALA A 272 16.34 12.56 17.12
N TYR A 273 16.36 11.25 16.84
CA TYR A 273 16.80 10.71 15.55
C TYR A 273 15.90 11.19 14.41
N MET A 274 14.58 10.98 14.53
CA MET A 274 13.61 11.34 13.49
C MET A 274 13.63 12.83 13.19
N ASP A 275 13.81 13.69 14.19
CA ASP A 275 13.89 15.15 13.99
C ASP A 275 15.01 15.54 13.02
N ARG A 276 16.17 14.88 13.11
CA ARG A 276 17.30 15.11 12.21
C ARG A 276 17.00 14.59 10.80
N VAL A 277 16.42 13.40 10.68
CA VAL A 277 16.04 12.80 9.38
C VAL A 277 14.97 13.65 8.68
N LEU A 278 13.94 14.08 9.39
CA LEU A 278 12.90 14.97 8.86
C LEU A 278 13.51 16.31 8.39
N GLY A 279 14.47 16.85 9.14
CA GLY A 279 15.23 18.03 8.72
C GLY A 279 16.02 17.82 7.41
N MET A 280 16.61 16.64 7.20
CA MET A 280 17.29 16.30 5.94
C MET A 280 16.30 16.23 4.76
N VAL A 281 15.16 15.57 4.95
CA VAL A 281 14.11 15.48 3.92
C VAL A 281 13.60 16.87 3.52
N GLN A 282 13.38 17.75 4.51
CA GLN A 282 13.03 19.14 4.26
C GLN A 282 14.13 19.89 3.50
N GLY A 283 15.40 19.68 3.86
CA GLY A 283 16.55 20.26 3.16
C GLY A 283 16.66 19.86 1.68
N LEU A 284 16.09 18.69 1.33
CA LEU A 284 15.96 18.20 -0.05
C LEU A 284 14.71 18.74 -0.78
N ASN A 285 13.96 19.66 -0.16
CA ASN A 285 12.65 20.15 -0.64
C ASN A 285 11.63 19.02 -0.87
N ARG A 286 11.67 17.98 -0.03
CA ARG A 286 10.73 16.85 -0.04
C ARG A 286 9.83 16.87 1.19
N THR A 287 8.74 16.12 1.14
CA THR A 287 7.84 15.87 2.27
C THR A 287 8.05 14.44 2.77
N ALA A 288 8.26 14.29 4.07
CA ALA A 288 8.41 12.98 4.67
C ALA A 288 7.05 12.29 4.86
N VAL A 289 7.00 11.01 4.56
CA VAL A 289 5.98 10.08 5.06
C VAL A 289 6.63 9.22 6.14
N VAL A 290 5.95 9.06 7.27
CA VAL A 290 6.42 8.26 8.40
C VAL A 290 5.35 7.27 8.81
N TRP A 291 5.76 6.11 9.31
CA TRP A 291 4.84 5.23 10.00
C TRP A 291 4.35 5.88 11.31
N GLN A 292 3.18 5.43 11.77
CA GLN A 292 2.46 6.08 12.86
C GLN A 292 3.21 6.13 14.19
N GLU A 293 4.18 5.25 14.42
CA GLU A 293 5.00 5.17 15.63
C GLU A 293 5.68 6.51 15.94
N VAL A 294 6.14 7.20 14.89
CA VAL A 294 6.75 8.52 15.03
C VAL A 294 5.74 9.53 15.59
N TYR A 295 4.48 9.48 15.13
CA TYR A 295 3.39 10.29 15.66
C TYR A 295 2.97 9.87 17.07
N ASP A 296 2.90 8.57 17.35
CA ASP A 296 2.56 8.04 18.67
C ASP A 296 3.59 8.45 19.73
N ALA A 297 4.88 8.35 19.41
CA ALA A 297 5.97 8.84 20.25
C ALA A 297 5.89 10.36 20.44
N ALA A 298 5.65 11.13 19.36
CA ALA A 298 5.43 12.57 19.39
C ALA A 298 4.30 12.98 20.35
N ARG A 299 3.19 12.26 20.26
CA ARG A 299 2.01 12.46 21.10
C ARG A 299 2.30 12.11 22.56
N ALA A 300 2.98 10.99 22.83
CA ALA A 300 3.31 10.54 24.18
C ALA A 300 4.25 11.51 24.92
N ALA A 301 5.19 12.15 24.22
CA ALA A 301 6.11 13.11 24.82
C ALA A 301 5.52 14.53 24.97
N SER A 302 4.31 14.78 24.48
CA SER A 302 3.67 16.10 24.55
C SER A 302 3.37 16.53 25.99
N PRO A 303 3.55 17.81 26.36
CA PRO A 303 3.21 18.35 27.68
C PRO A 303 1.79 18.00 28.15
N ALA A 304 0.83 17.93 27.21
CA ALA A 304 -0.56 17.56 27.49
C ALA A 304 -0.71 16.08 27.87
N ALA A 305 0.08 15.18 27.27
CA ALA A 305 0.09 13.76 27.61
C ALA A 305 0.77 13.52 28.97
N THR A 306 1.87 14.23 29.26
CA THR A 306 2.50 14.18 30.59
C THR A 306 1.59 14.73 31.70
N ALA A 307 0.79 15.75 31.41
CA ALA A 307 -0.19 16.28 32.35
C ALA A 307 -1.38 15.32 32.57
N ALA A 308 -1.87 14.67 31.51
CA ALA A 308 -2.93 13.65 31.60
C ALA A 308 -2.47 12.40 32.36
N ALA A 309 -1.24 11.94 32.14
CA ALA A 309 -0.64 10.82 32.87
C ALA A 309 -0.45 11.13 34.36
N ALA A 310 -0.09 12.37 34.70
CA ALA A 310 0.02 12.81 36.09
C ALA A 310 -1.35 12.99 36.80
N ALA A 311 -2.43 13.17 36.04
CA ALA A 311 -3.77 13.45 36.57
C ALA A 311 -4.74 12.26 36.54
N GLY A 312 -4.37 11.10 35.96
CA GLY A 312 -5.22 9.91 35.91
C GLY A 312 -6.53 10.09 35.13
N ALA A 313 -6.62 11.03 34.19
CA ALA A 313 -7.84 11.40 33.48
C ALA A 313 -7.66 11.51 31.95
N GLN A 314 -8.72 11.18 31.20
CA GLN A 314 -8.79 11.23 29.73
C GLN A 314 -8.61 12.67 29.20
N PRO A 315 -7.88 12.88 28.08
CA PRO A 315 -7.48 14.23 27.67
C PRO A 315 -8.61 14.98 26.95
N GLY A 316 -9.03 16.09 27.56
CA GLY A 316 -9.76 17.18 26.90
C GLY A 316 -8.80 18.29 26.43
N THR A 317 -9.21 18.96 25.36
CA THR A 317 -8.50 20.00 24.58
C THR A 317 -7.67 21.01 25.41
N ALA A 318 -6.42 21.27 25.02
CA ALA A 318 -5.65 22.41 25.52
C ALA A 318 -4.74 23.06 24.46
N ALA A 319 -4.61 24.38 24.60
CA ALA A 319 -4.15 25.36 23.61
C ALA A 319 -2.63 25.58 23.53
N SER A 320 -2.26 26.36 22.51
CA SER A 320 -0.93 26.76 22.04
C SER A 320 -0.16 27.73 22.94
N GLY A 321 1.13 27.47 23.15
CA GLY A 321 2.13 28.45 23.56
C GLY A 321 3.23 27.88 24.47
N GLY A 322 4.45 27.65 23.96
CA GLY A 322 5.59 27.18 24.75
C GLY A 322 6.83 26.81 23.89
N SER A 323 8.02 27.05 24.44
CA SER A 323 9.38 27.04 23.86
C SER A 323 9.76 25.86 22.93
N ARG A 324 10.64 26.13 21.95
CA ARG A 324 11.15 25.21 20.91
C ARG A 324 12.06 24.06 21.39
N GLN A 325 12.38 23.94 22.67
CA GLN A 325 13.15 22.81 23.19
C GLN A 325 12.18 21.76 23.77
N GLY A 326 12.14 20.58 23.17
CA GLY A 326 11.36 19.43 23.64
C GLY A 326 10.11 19.07 22.83
N ARG A 327 9.86 19.71 21.68
CA ARG A 327 8.92 19.16 20.69
C ARG A 327 9.69 18.23 19.78
N LEU A 328 9.32 16.96 19.79
CA LEU A 328 9.58 16.02 18.71
C LEU A 328 9.16 16.74 17.42
N GLY A 329 10.14 17.18 16.63
CA GLY A 329 10.13 18.00 15.41
C GLY A 329 9.28 17.47 14.25
N LEU A 330 8.34 16.58 14.55
CA LEU A 330 7.20 16.24 13.72
C LEU A 330 6.28 17.46 13.58
N HIS A 331 6.14 17.96 12.34
CA HIS A 331 5.29 19.13 12.06
C HIS A 331 4.19 18.78 11.04
N PRO A 332 2.91 19.13 11.31
CA PRO A 332 1.79 18.78 10.43
C PRO A 332 1.92 19.23 8.98
N ASP A 333 2.62 20.35 8.75
CA ASP A 333 2.78 20.89 7.40
C ASP A 333 3.83 20.13 6.58
N THR A 334 4.83 19.53 7.24
CA THR A 334 5.99 18.91 6.55
C THR A 334 6.01 17.40 6.61
N THR A 335 5.08 16.79 7.34
CA THR A 335 5.04 15.33 7.53
C THR A 335 3.64 14.78 7.29
N ILE A 336 3.59 13.64 6.61
CA ILE A 336 2.39 12.83 6.42
C ILE A 336 2.52 11.60 7.32
N VAL A 337 1.48 11.29 8.08
CA VAL A 337 1.45 10.12 8.97
C VAL A 337 0.75 8.97 8.25
N HIS A 338 1.41 7.82 8.20
CA HIS A 338 0.91 6.60 7.58
C HIS A 338 0.37 5.66 8.66
N VAL A 339 -0.96 5.58 8.75
CA VAL A 339 -1.70 4.84 9.79
C VAL A 339 -1.88 3.39 9.38
N TRP A 340 -1.27 2.48 10.13
CA TRP A 340 -1.17 1.06 9.76
C TRP A 340 -1.57 0.10 10.89
N LYS A 341 -1.70 0.56 12.13
CA LYS A 341 -2.13 -0.23 13.28
C LYS A 341 -3.31 0.44 14.00
N THR A 342 -3.80 -0.22 15.05
CA THR A 342 -4.82 0.35 15.93
C THR A 342 -4.18 1.00 17.15
N GLY A 343 -4.82 1.99 17.78
CA GLY A 343 -4.28 2.66 18.97
C GLY A 343 -4.01 1.77 20.20
N GLN A 344 -4.34 0.46 20.14
CA GLN A 344 -4.01 -0.55 21.16
C GLN A 344 -3.00 -1.62 20.71
N GLY A 345 -2.32 -1.42 19.58
CA GLY A 345 -1.37 -2.36 18.99
C GLY A 345 -1.92 -3.12 17.78
N HIS A 346 -1.15 -4.08 17.28
CA HIS A 346 -1.51 -4.96 16.16
C HIS A 346 -2.72 -5.82 16.53
N GLN A 347 -3.94 -5.40 16.15
CA GLN A 347 -5.08 -6.29 16.22
C GLN A 347 -6.17 -5.87 15.21
N LEU A 348 -6.05 -6.40 14.01
CA LEU A 348 -7.19 -6.94 13.28
C LEU A 348 -6.97 -8.46 13.25
N GLY A 349 -7.86 -9.21 13.89
CA GLY A 349 -7.62 -10.61 14.27
C GLY A 349 -7.05 -11.51 13.18
N ALA A 350 -5.78 -11.89 13.33
CA ALA A 350 -5.21 -13.22 13.08
C ALA A 350 -3.80 -13.25 13.69
N GLY A 351 -3.60 -14.06 14.74
CA GLY A 351 -2.29 -14.54 15.20
C GLY A 351 -1.23 -13.52 15.62
N ALA A 352 -1.04 -13.35 16.92
CA ALA A 352 0.08 -12.61 17.53
C ALA A 352 1.46 -13.32 17.37
N GLU A 353 1.71 -14.01 16.25
CA GLU A 353 2.92 -14.81 16.03
C GLU A 353 4.02 -14.10 15.21
N SER A 354 3.72 -13.01 14.48
CA SER A 354 4.76 -12.31 13.69
C SER A 354 5.82 -11.66 14.58
N SER A 355 5.43 -11.05 15.70
CA SER A 355 6.39 -10.45 16.63
C SER A 355 7.36 -11.46 17.25
N GLN A 356 7.08 -12.78 17.22
CA GLN A 356 8.01 -13.84 17.61
C GLN A 356 8.79 -14.43 16.41
N GLN A 357 8.25 -14.39 15.19
CA GLN A 357 8.98 -14.82 13.99
C GLN A 357 10.05 -13.82 13.55
N HIS A 358 9.88 -12.51 13.79
CA HIS A 358 10.98 -11.54 13.67
C HIS A 358 12.11 -11.78 14.69
N ARG A 359 11.86 -12.52 15.79
CA ARG A 359 12.85 -12.76 16.85
C ARG A 359 13.82 -13.91 16.57
N SER A 360 13.57 -14.77 15.59
CA SER A 360 14.34 -16.01 15.39
C SER A 360 15.21 -16.04 14.12
N SER A 361 15.12 -15.03 13.24
CA SER A 361 15.90 -14.97 11.99
C SER A 361 17.29 -14.32 12.13
N ASN A 362 17.64 -13.76 13.30
CA ASN A 362 18.97 -13.19 13.57
C ASN A 362 20.06 -14.24 13.90
N ALA A 363 19.73 -15.54 13.88
CA ALA A 363 20.74 -16.58 13.96
C ALA A 363 21.42 -16.73 12.58
N VAL A 364 22.58 -16.08 12.43
CA VAL A 364 23.57 -16.45 11.40
C VAL A 364 23.91 -17.92 11.62
N GLN A 365 23.29 -18.83 10.85
CA GLN A 365 23.78 -20.20 10.77
C GLN A 365 25.08 -20.17 9.97
N ASP A 366 26.20 -20.33 10.68
CA ASP A 366 27.51 -20.63 10.13
C ASP A 366 27.47 -22.01 9.45
N TRP A 367 27.53 -22.05 8.13
CA TRP A 367 27.56 -23.30 7.35
C TRP A 367 29.00 -23.82 7.24
N HIS A 368 29.55 -24.29 8.36
CA HIS A 368 30.65 -25.24 8.32
C HIS A 368 30.39 -26.43 9.25
N GLN A 369 30.37 -27.61 8.63
CA GLN A 369 30.32 -28.97 9.20
C GLN A 369 28.94 -29.48 9.66
N GLN A 370 28.28 -30.27 8.81
CA GLN A 370 28.25 -31.74 8.93
C GLN A 370 27.24 -32.31 7.94
N GLY A 371 27.73 -33.11 6.99
CA GLY A 371 26.89 -33.91 6.11
C GLY A 371 26.41 -35.18 6.81
N ALA A 372 25.17 -35.59 6.54
CA ALA A 372 24.78 -36.96 6.25
C ALA A 372 23.26 -37.09 6.04
N ARG A 373 22.89 -37.55 4.84
CA ARG A 373 21.83 -38.54 4.54
C ARG A 373 20.50 -38.46 5.32
N ALA A 374 19.39 -38.25 4.59
CA ALA A 374 18.55 -39.36 4.13
C ALA A 374 17.28 -38.87 3.44
N SER A 375 17.16 -39.25 2.16
CA SER A 375 15.91 -39.31 1.39
C SER A 375 14.88 -40.24 2.03
N ARG A 376 13.58 -39.89 1.97
CA ARG A 376 12.50 -40.82 1.56
C ARG A 376 11.16 -40.11 1.33
N SER A 377 10.79 -40.10 0.07
CA SER A 377 9.46 -39.90 -0.51
C SER A 377 8.44 -40.95 -0.04
N ARG A 378 7.18 -40.55 0.22
CA ARG A 378 6.00 -41.42 0.02
C ARG A 378 4.83 -40.66 -0.59
N ARG A 379 4.23 -41.36 -1.57
CA ARG A 379 3.14 -40.97 -2.45
C ARG A 379 1.77 -41.12 -1.77
N LEU A 380 0.84 -40.37 -2.36
CA LEU A 380 -0.62 -40.47 -2.35
C LEU A 380 -1.18 -41.89 -2.41
N ALA A 381 -2.32 -42.10 -1.76
CA ALA A 381 -3.33 -43.09 -2.13
C ALA A 381 -4.74 -42.52 -1.92
N ALA A 382 -5.55 -42.59 -2.97
CA ALA A 382 -6.96 -42.28 -3.00
C ALA A 382 -7.80 -43.46 -2.48
N ALA A 383 -8.99 -43.17 -1.94
CA ALA A 383 -10.06 -44.15 -1.79
C ALA A 383 -11.41 -43.50 -2.08
N ALA A 384 -12.10 -44.06 -3.06
CA ALA A 384 -13.46 -43.76 -3.45
C ALA A 384 -14.46 -44.43 -2.47
N GLY A 385 -15.62 -43.80 -2.27
CA GLY A 385 -16.73 -44.36 -1.52
C GLY A 385 -18.06 -43.79 -2.02
N THR A 386 -18.81 -44.65 -2.71
CA THR A 386 -20.15 -44.44 -3.26
C THR A 386 -21.22 -44.41 -2.16
N GLY A 387 -22.26 -43.58 -2.30
CA GLY A 387 -23.42 -43.59 -1.40
C GLY A 387 -24.62 -42.81 -1.96
N SER A 388 -25.73 -43.52 -2.09
CA SER A 388 -27.00 -43.26 -2.79
C SER A 388 -27.87 -42.04 -2.44
N ARG A 389 -28.62 -41.63 -3.47
CA ARG A 389 -29.88 -40.86 -3.59
C ARG A 389 -30.92 -41.00 -2.46
N GLN A 390 -31.58 -39.88 -2.16
CA GLN A 390 -33.04 -39.61 -2.03
C GLN A 390 -33.18 -38.07 -2.23
N GLY A 391 -34.09 -37.44 -2.97
CA GLY A 391 -35.44 -37.81 -3.40
C GLY A 391 -36.46 -36.93 -2.66
N SER A 392 -36.67 -35.66 -3.06
CA SER A 392 -37.91 -34.95 -2.74
C SER A 392 -38.23 -33.85 -3.77
N THR A 393 -39.53 -33.71 -4.00
CA THR A 393 -40.21 -33.05 -5.10
C THR A 393 -40.74 -31.65 -4.74
N ILE A 394 -40.59 -30.74 -5.70
CA ILE A 394 -41.59 -29.77 -6.24
C ILE A 394 -42.40 -28.91 -5.26
N SER A 395 -42.30 -27.58 -5.40
CA SER A 395 -43.48 -26.71 -5.62
C SER A 395 -43.11 -25.34 -6.21
N HIS A 396 -43.81 -24.99 -7.28
CA HIS A 396 -43.85 -23.68 -7.94
C HIS A 396 -44.65 -22.65 -7.12
N ALA A 397 -44.28 -21.38 -7.20
CA ALA A 397 -45.21 -20.26 -7.07
C ALA A 397 -44.69 -19.03 -7.84
N ALA A 398 -45.64 -18.30 -8.39
CA ALA A 398 -45.53 -17.41 -9.54
C ALA A 398 -45.06 -15.98 -9.22
N ALA A 399 -44.64 -15.30 -10.29
CA ALA A 399 -44.33 -13.88 -10.36
C ALA A 399 -45.58 -12.98 -10.38
N THR A 400 -45.40 -11.69 -10.06
CA THR A 400 -45.92 -10.45 -10.73
C THR A 400 -45.93 -9.27 -9.73
N PRO A 401 -46.06 -7.99 -10.14
CA PRO A 401 -45.46 -7.29 -11.28
C PRO A 401 -44.82 -5.93 -10.89
N VAL A 402 -44.19 -5.32 -11.90
CA VAL A 402 -43.57 -3.98 -11.95
C VAL A 402 -44.57 -2.83 -11.76
N THR A 403 -44.16 -1.76 -11.07
CA THR A 403 -44.61 -0.38 -11.32
C THR A 403 -43.48 0.65 -11.06
N GLN A 404 -43.18 1.44 -12.10
CA GLN A 404 -42.59 2.79 -12.05
C GLN A 404 -43.75 3.82 -12.06
N PRO A 405 -43.61 5.11 -11.65
CA PRO A 405 -42.74 6.10 -12.33
C PRO A 405 -42.22 7.28 -11.47
N GLY A 406 -41.38 8.15 -12.07
CA GLY A 406 -41.30 9.55 -11.64
C GLY A 406 -39.95 10.26 -11.81
N SER A 407 -39.91 11.20 -12.75
CA SER A 407 -38.86 12.18 -13.08
C SER A 407 -38.03 12.77 -11.93
N ALA A 408 -36.71 12.84 -12.10
CA ALA A 408 -35.83 13.65 -11.26
C ALA A 408 -35.39 14.93 -12.00
N ALA A 409 -35.74 16.06 -11.41
CA ALA A 409 -35.29 17.39 -11.79
C ALA A 409 -33.83 17.61 -11.39
N VAL A 410 -33.16 18.49 -12.15
CA VAL A 410 -31.83 19.02 -11.91
C VAL A 410 -31.80 19.77 -10.58
N ALA A 411 -30.98 19.33 -9.62
CA ALA A 411 -30.72 20.04 -8.37
C ALA A 411 -29.23 20.35 -8.25
N THR A 412 -28.96 21.65 -8.13
CA THR A 412 -27.68 22.30 -7.91
C THR A 412 -27.05 21.90 -6.58
N ALA A 413 -25.73 21.72 -6.59
CA ALA A 413 -24.91 21.39 -5.43
C ALA A 413 -24.94 22.52 -4.38
N GLN A 414 -25.58 22.28 -3.25
CA GLN A 414 -25.39 23.02 -2.00
C GLN A 414 -25.71 22.10 -0.81
N GLY A 415 -24.72 21.92 0.07
CA GLY A 415 -24.90 21.50 1.46
C GLY A 415 -25.51 20.11 1.72
N ALA A 416 -24.80 19.04 1.37
CA ALA A 416 -25.07 17.75 2.00
C ALA A 416 -24.29 17.67 3.32
N SER A 417 -24.99 17.91 4.44
CA SER A 417 -24.53 17.40 5.74
C SER A 417 -24.40 15.89 5.60
N VAL A 418 -23.18 15.37 5.72
CA VAL A 418 -22.96 13.93 5.82
C VAL A 418 -23.69 13.49 7.08
N ALA A 419 -24.80 12.77 6.91
CA ALA A 419 -25.46 12.12 8.03
C ALA A 419 -24.41 11.22 8.70
N ALA A 420 -24.17 11.45 9.98
CA ALA A 420 -23.41 10.57 10.84
C ALA A 420 -24.14 9.23 10.92
N GLY A 421 -23.97 8.40 9.90
CA GLY A 421 -24.25 6.97 10.00
C GLY A 421 -23.31 6.44 11.06
N GLU A 422 -23.86 5.74 12.06
CA GLU A 422 -23.18 5.15 13.21
C GLU A 422 -21.70 4.91 12.92
N ALA A 423 -20.82 5.72 13.53
CA ALA A 423 -19.40 5.50 13.48
C ALA A 423 -19.18 4.06 13.94
N ARG A 424 -18.84 3.16 13.01
CA ARG A 424 -18.46 1.81 13.39
C ARG A 424 -17.23 1.97 14.28
N ASP A 425 -17.28 1.42 15.49
CA ASP A 425 -16.18 1.41 16.46
C ASP A 425 -14.99 0.59 15.94
N LEU A 426 -14.35 1.08 14.86
CA LEU A 426 -13.19 0.49 14.23
C LEU A 426 -11.96 1.17 14.82
N PRO A 427 -11.10 0.44 15.55
CA PRO A 427 -9.96 1.05 16.25
C PRO A 427 -9.00 1.80 15.32
N TRP A 428 -8.78 1.32 14.09
CA TRP A 428 -7.96 2.03 13.10
C TRP A 428 -8.60 3.33 12.60
N ALA A 429 -9.93 3.41 12.54
CA ALA A 429 -10.63 4.61 12.08
C ALA A 429 -10.56 5.71 13.14
N GLN A 430 -10.60 5.33 14.42
CA GLN A 430 -10.37 6.24 15.54
C GLN A 430 -8.94 6.77 15.53
N GLU A 431 -7.94 5.92 15.27
CA GLU A 431 -6.54 6.33 15.15
C GLU A 431 -6.36 7.34 13.99
N LEU A 432 -6.89 7.02 12.81
CA LEU A 432 -6.88 7.93 11.67
C LEU A 432 -7.56 9.28 12.01
N GLY A 433 -8.69 9.24 12.69
CA GLY A 433 -9.40 10.40 13.20
C GLY A 433 -8.57 11.24 14.17
N ALA A 434 -7.83 10.60 15.07
CA ALA A 434 -6.95 11.27 16.02
C ALA A 434 -5.79 11.99 15.32
N VAL A 435 -5.14 11.33 14.35
CA VAL A 435 -4.05 11.90 13.53
C VAL A 435 -4.51 13.16 12.79
N VAL A 436 -5.64 13.10 12.08
CA VAL A 436 -6.14 14.28 11.34
C VAL A 436 -6.68 15.37 12.26
N THR A 437 -7.19 15.00 13.44
CA THR A 437 -7.61 15.97 14.48
C THR A 437 -6.41 16.71 15.06
N ALA A 438 -5.26 16.05 15.19
CA ALA A 438 -3.98 16.67 15.55
C ALA A 438 -3.39 17.55 14.43
N GLY A 439 -4.04 17.62 13.27
CA GLY A 439 -3.71 18.54 12.17
C GLY A 439 -2.91 17.91 11.04
N TYR A 440 -2.46 16.67 11.19
CA TYR A 440 -1.62 15.96 10.21
C TYR A 440 -2.40 15.52 8.98
N ARG A 441 -1.73 15.53 7.84
CA ARG A 441 -2.16 14.77 6.66
C ARG A 441 -1.92 13.28 6.91
N ALA A 442 -2.82 12.43 6.44
CA ALA A 442 -2.78 11.01 6.75
C ALA A 442 -3.01 10.09 5.54
N LEU A 443 -2.33 8.95 5.56
CA LEU A 443 -2.55 7.80 4.69
C LEU A 443 -3.04 6.62 5.52
N LEU A 444 -3.94 5.80 4.97
CA LEU A 444 -4.49 4.62 5.64
C LEU A 444 -3.96 3.32 4.99
N SER A 445 -3.46 2.40 5.81
CA SER A 445 -3.13 1.02 5.39
C SER A 445 -3.59 -0.05 6.35
N ALA A 446 -3.99 0.30 7.58
CA ALA A 446 -4.35 -0.66 8.62
C ALA A 446 -5.32 -1.77 8.20
N PRO A 447 -6.40 -1.52 7.44
CA PRO A 447 -7.29 -2.60 7.01
C PRO A 447 -6.82 -3.37 5.77
N TRP A 448 -5.70 -2.99 5.14
CA TRP A 448 -5.33 -3.40 3.78
C TRP A 448 -3.99 -4.16 3.68
N TYR A 449 -3.67 -4.95 4.70
CA TYR A 449 -2.55 -5.90 4.66
C TYR A 449 -2.93 -7.12 3.84
N LEU A 450 -2.35 -7.23 2.64
CA LEU A 450 -2.63 -8.31 1.70
C LEU A 450 -1.78 -9.56 1.99
N ASP A 451 -0.60 -9.38 2.56
CA ASP A 451 0.26 -10.46 3.05
C ASP A 451 -0.47 -11.34 4.08
N TRP A 452 -1.36 -10.77 4.89
CA TRP A 452 -2.26 -11.51 5.77
C TRP A 452 -3.36 -12.24 5.00
N ILE A 453 -3.05 -13.47 4.59
CA ILE A 453 -3.98 -14.34 3.87
C ILE A 453 -4.95 -15.01 4.84
N SER A 454 -6.19 -15.11 4.40
CA SER A 454 -7.22 -15.92 5.07
C SER A 454 -7.97 -16.73 4.02
N TRP A 455 -8.51 -17.86 4.42
CA TRP A 455 -9.33 -18.68 3.53
C TRP A 455 -10.60 -17.93 3.09
N GLY A 456 -10.99 -18.08 1.83
CA GLY A 456 -12.23 -17.52 1.27
C GLY A 456 -12.06 -16.16 0.58
N GLU A 457 -13.16 -15.41 0.48
CA GLU A 457 -13.23 -14.10 -0.20
C GLU A 457 -12.77 -12.95 0.72
N ASP A 458 -11.51 -12.99 1.14
CA ASP A 458 -10.92 -11.99 2.04
C ASP A 458 -10.87 -10.58 1.44
N TRP A 459 -11.02 -10.43 0.11
CA TRP A 459 -11.12 -9.12 -0.53
C TRP A 459 -12.31 -8.27 -0.03
N VAL A 460 -13.35 -8.90 0.54
CA VAL A 460 -14.54 -8.19 1.04
C VAL A 460 -14.21 -7.27 2.21
N LYS A 461 -13.32 -7.66 3.14
CA LYS A 461 -12.88 -6.77 4.24
C LYS A 461 -12.14 -5.55 3.70
N TYR A 462 -11.36 -5.70 2.62
CA TYR A 462 -10.64 -4.60 1.99
C TYR A 462 -11.60 -3.63 1.29
N TYR A 463 -12.58 -4.16 0.55
CA TYR A 463 -13.56 -3.36 -0.19
C TYR A 463 -14.51 -2.57 0.73
N THR A 464 -14.85 -3.13 1.90
CA THR A 464 -15.84 -2.55 2.82
C THR A 464 -15.24 -1.60 3.86
N ALA A 465 -13.91 -1.49 3.93
CA ALA A 465 -13.23 -0.53 4.78
C ALA A 465 -13.44 0.90 4.27
N GLU A 466 -14.25 1.70 4.97
CA GLU A 466 -14.55 3.09 4.61
C GLU A 466 -13.58 4.05 5.32
N PRO A 467 -12.65 4.71 4.59
CA PRO A 467 -11.57 5.50 5.21
C PRO A 467 -12.06 6.66 6.08
N LEU A 468 -13.24 7.22 5.78
CA LEU A 468 -13.80 8.36 6.53
C LEU A 468 -14.81 7.92 7.60
N SER A 469 -14.78 6.66 8.04
CA SER A 469 -15.69 6.10 9.05
C SER A 469 -15.30 6.51 10.49
N PHE A 470 -15.10 7.80 10.72
CA PHE A 470 -14.85 8.39 12.03
C PHE A 470 -15.54 9.75 12.13
N SER A 471 -15.80 10.24 13.33
CA SER A 471 -16.39 11.57 13.53
C SER A 471 -15.37 12.67 13.28
N GLY A 472 -15.64 13.57 12.34
CA GLY A 472 -14.79 14.73 12.07
C GLY A 472 -15.47 15.83 11.25
N THR A 473 -14.78 16.98 11.13
CA THR A 473 -15.18 18.10 10.27
C THR A 473 -14.76 17.87 8.82
N ARG A 474 -15.28 18.67 7.89
CA ARG A 474 -14.89 18.62 6.48
C ARG A 474 -13.39 18.83 6.28
N GLU A 475 -12.79 19.74 7.06
CA GLU A 475 -11.37 20.05 7.03
C GLU A 475 -10.53 18.88 7.58
N GLN A 476 -11.04 18.12 8.55
CA GLN A 476 -10.39 16.93 9.06
C GLN A 476 -10.44 15.80 8.02
N TYR A 477 -11.58 15.58 7.37
CA TYR A 477 -11.69 14.61 6.28
C TYR A 477 -10.78 14.95 5.09
N ALA A 478 -10.62 16.24 4.77
CA ALA A 478 -9.74 16.69 3.69
C ALA A 478 -8.24 16.40 3.93
N ARG A 479 -7.85 16.10 5.18
CA ARG A 479 -6.48 15.69 5.51
C ARG A 479 -6.20 14.21 5.23
N VAL A 480 -7.24 13.39 5.02
CA VAL A 480 -7.10 12.00 4.58
C VAL A 480 -6.79 12.00 3.08
N LEU A 481 -5.55 11.73 2.72
CA LEU A 481 -5.06 11.80 1.34
C LEU A 481 -5.41 10.55 0.52
N GLY A 482 -5.84 9.48 1.19
CA GLY A 482 -6.11 8.17 0.62
C GLY A 482 -5.43 7.10 1.45
N GLY A 483 -4.76 6.16 0.79
CA GLY A 483 -4.08 5.08 1.47
C GLY A 483 -3.52 4.04 0.54
N GLU A 484 -3.06 2.93 1.12
CA GLU A 484 -2.27 1.95 0.40
C GLU A 484 -2.58 0.52 0.85
N ALA A 485 -2.60 -0.41 -0.11
CA ALA A 485 -2.56 -1.83 0.22
C ALA A 485 -1.10 -2.25 0.48
N CYS A 486 -0.86 -3.12 1.45
CA CYS A 486 0.50 -3.57 1.78
C CYS A 486 0.72 -5.02 1.36
N MET A 487 1.84 -5.28 0.69
CA MET A 487 2.32 -6.63 0.39
C MET A 487 3.73 -6.81 0.96
N TRP A 488 3.78 -7.13 2.26
CA TRP A 488 5.02 -7.49 2.94
C TRP A 488 5.57 -8.83 2.46
N GLY A 489 6.90 -8.92 2.49
CA GLY A 489 7.69 -9.89 1.74
C GLY A 489 8.06 -11.16 2.49
N GLU A 490 7.64 -11.37 3.75
CA GLU A 490 8.12 -12.49 4.58
C GLU A 490 7.89 -13.85 3.93
N TYR A 491 6.78 -13.97 3.19
CA TYR A 491 6.38 -15.18 2.46
C TYR A 491 5.99 -14.86 1.01
N VAL A 492 6.53 -13.77 0.46
CA VAL A 492 6.18 -13.27 -0.86
C VAL A 492 7.43 -12.96 -1.65
N ASP A 493 7.57 -13.62 -2.80
CA ASP A 493 8.61 -13.38 -3.78
C ASP A 493 7.98 -13.35 -5.19
N ALA A 494 8.81 -13.34 -6.23
CA ALA A 494 8.34 -13.34 -7.62
C ALA A 494 7.44 -14.54 -7.99
N ALA A 495 7.50 -15.66 -7.26
CA ALA A 495 6.73 -16.86 -7.57
C ALA A 495 5.25 -16.71 -7.20
N ASN A 496 4.91 -15.87 -6.20
CA ASN A 496 3.54 -15.74 -5.72
C ASN A 496 3.03 -14.29 -5.62
N LEU A 497 3.88 -13.27 -5.79
CA LEU A 497 3.55 -11.84 -5.66
C LEU A 497 2.23 -11.47 -6.32
N HIS A 498 2.10 -11.66 -7.64
CA HIS A 498 0.90 -11.22 -8.35
C HIS A 498 -0.32 -12.06 -8.03
N SER A 499 -0.16 -13.37 -7.82
CA SER A 499 -1.28 -14.26 -7.49
C SER A 499 -1.88 -13.96 -6.12
N ARG A 500 -1.03 -13.52 -5.18
CA ARG A 500 -1.42 -13.08 -3.85
C ARG A 500 -1.98 -11.65 -3.90
N THR A 501 -1.34 -10.73 -4.63
CA THR A 501 -1.75 -9.32 -4.67
C THR A 501 -3.06 -9.12 -5.44
N TRP A 502 -3.18 -9.74 -6.60
CA TRP A 502 -4.26 -9.49 -7.55
C TRP A 502 -5.24 -10.66 -7.60
N PRO A 503 -6.55 -10.41 -7.63
CA PRO A 503 -7.20 -9.10 -7.74
C PRO A 503 -7.53 -8.43 -6.39
N ARG A 504 -7.02 -8.92 -5.25
CA ARG A 504 -7.37 -8.38 -3.91
C ARG A 504 -7.04 -6.88 -3.77
N ALA A 505 -5.90 -6.44 -4.30
CA ALA A 505 -5.53 -5.02 -4.34
C ALA A 505 -6.50 -4.16 -5.20
N ALA A 506 -7.20 -4.75 -6.18
CA ALA A 506 -8.19 -4.02 -6.98
C ALA A 506 -9.45 -3.66 -6.15
N ALA A 507 -9.73 -4.41 -5.08
CA ALA A 507 -10.79 -4.05 -4.13
C ALA A 507 -10.45 -2.77 -3.35
N VAL A 508 -9.18 -2.63 -2.93
CA VAL A 508 -8.66 -1.41 -2.31
C VAL A 508 -8.67 -0.25 -3.31
N ALA A 509 -8.24 -0.52 -4.55
CA ALA A 509 -8.24 0.47 -5.61
C ALA A 509 -9.64 1.04 -5.90
N GLU A 510 -10.67 0.19 -5.98
CA GLU A 510 -12.06 0.66 -6.19
C GLU A 510 -12.57 1.48 -5.00
N ARG A 511 -12.23 1.12 -3.76
CA ARG A 511 -12.58 1.88 -2.55
C ARG A 511 -11.93 3.26 -2.52
N LEU A 512 -10.70 3.38 -3.00
CA LEU A 512 -9.97 4.64 -3.04
C LEU A 512 -10.33 5.52 -4.26
N TRP A 513 -10.85 4.92 -5.33
CA TRP A 513 -11.26 5.62 -6.54
C TRP A 513 -12.72 6.06 -6.50
N SER A 514 -13.64 5.13 -6.23
CA SER A 514 -15.08 5.33 -6.44
C SER A 514 -15.73 6.19 -5.37
N ALA A 515 -16.93 6.68 -5.65
CA ALA A 515 -17.74 7.42 -4.67
C ALA A 515 -18.01 6.56 -3.42
N ALA A 516 -18.12 7.22 -2.25
CA ALA A 516 -18.33 6.57 -0.95
C ALA A 516 -19.55 5.63 -0.92
N SER A 517 -20.59 5.94 -1.70
CA SER A 517 -21.82 5.16 -1.80
C SER A 517 -21.67 3.84 -2.59
N ILE A 518 -20.57 3.63 -3.29
CA ILE A 518 -20.30 2.39 -4.03
C ILE A 518 -19.73 1.36 -3.05
N THR A 519 -20.63 0.56 -2.46
CA THR A 519 -20.30 -0.40 -1.39
C THR A 519 -20.98 -1.75 -1.55
N ASP A 520 -21.83 -1.95 -2.57
CA ASP A 520 -22.52 -3.23 -2.77
C ASP A 520 -21.54 -4.36 -3.13
N VAL A 521 -21.40 -5.32 -2.22
CA VAL A 521 -20.46 -6.44 -2.32
C VAL A 521 -20.91 -7.42 -3.41
N ALA A 522 -22.22 -7.60 -3.63
CA ALA A 522 -22.72 -8.52 -4.65
C ALA A 522 -22.34 -8.02 -6.06
N SER A 523 -22.59 -6.73 -6.33
CA SER A 523 -22.18 -6.07 -7.57
C SER A 523 -20.65 -6.03 -7.74
N ALA A 524 -19.91 -5.73 -6.67
CA ALA A 524 -18.45 -5.71 -6.69
C ALA A 524 -17.84 -7.08 -7.05
N ARG A 525 -18.40 -8.17 -6.52
CA ARG A 525 -17.95 -9.54 -6.82
C ARG A 525 -17.98 -9.84 -8.31
N LEU A 526 -19.06 -9.46 -9.00
CA LEU A 526 -19.19 -9.66 -10.46
C LEU A 526 -18.13 -8.85 -11.23
N ARG A 527 -17.93 -7.58 -10.86
CA ARG A 527 -16.90 -6.74 -11.50
C ARG A 527 -15.49 -7.27 -11.26
N LEU A 528 -15.20 -7.71 -10.03
CA LEU A 528 -13.88 -8.16 -9.62
C LEU A 528 -13.49 -9.47 -10.32
N ARG A 529 -14.42 -10.41 -10.47
CA ARG A 529 -14.19 -11.66 -11.22
C ARG A 529 -13.94 -11.39 -12.71
N ALA A 530 -14.72 -10.50 -13.32
CA ALA A 530 -14.48 -10.07 -14.70
C ALA A 530 -13.12 -9.35 -14.85
N HIS A 531 -12.75 -8.50 -13.88
CA HIS A 531 -11.45 -7.82 -13.85
C HIS A 531 -10.29 -8.80 -13.73
N ARG A 532 -10.44 -9.83 -12.89
CA ARG A 532 -9.48 -10.93 -12.77
C ARG A 532 -9.26 -11.63 -14.10
N CYS A 533 -10.32 -12.00 -14.82
CA CYS A 533 -10.17 -12.63 -16.13
C CYS A 533 -9.48 -11.71 -17.14
N ARG A 534 -9.80 -10.41 -17.12
CA ARG A 534 -9.11 -9.39 -17.94
C ARG A 534 -7.62 -9.30 -17.62
N MET A 535 -7.21 -9.39 -16.36
CA MET A 535 -5.80 -9.42 -15.94
C MET A 535 -5.11 -10.68 -16.49
N VAL A 536 -5.71 -11.86 -16.30
CA VAL A 536 -5.15 -13.13 -16.79
C VAL A 536 -4.99 -13.13 -18.31
N ALA A 537 -5.97 -12.62 -19.06
CA ALA A 537 -5.89 -12.51 -20.52
C ALA A 537 -4.78 -11.56 -21.01
N ARG A 538 -4.30 -10.67 -20.13
CA ARG A 538 -3.17 -9.75 -20.39
C ARG A 538 -1.84 -10.30 -19.89
N GLY A 539 -1.78 -11.56 -19.45
CA GLY A 539 -0.56 -12.19 -18.95
C GLY A 539 -0.25 -11.90 -17.49
N LEU A 540 -1.14 -11.22 -16.74
CA LEU A 540 -0.96 -10.99 -15.31
C LEU A 540 -1.46 -12.21 -14.52
N PRO A 541 -0.62 -12.87 -13.70
CA PRO A 541 -1.00 -14.09 -13.00
C PRO A 541 -1.85 -13.81 -11.74
N ALA A 542 -3.02 -13.20 -11.93
CA ALA A 542 -3.96 -12.89 -10.85
C ALA A 542 -4.63 -14.16 -10.28
N GLY A 543 -4.65 -14.26 -8.96
CA GLY A 543 -5.28 -15.34 -8.21
C GLY A 543 -6.79 -15.45 -8.48
N PRO A 544 -7.39 -16.63 -8.30
CA PRO A 544 -8.84 -16.80 -8.43
C PRO A 544 -9.59 -16.14 -7.26
N VAL A 545 -10.79 -15.60 -7.54
CA VAL A 545 -11.68 -14.99 -6.53
C VAL A 545 -12.70 -15.99 -5.99
N GLY A 546 -12.93 -17.08 -6.73
CA GLY A 546 -13.86 -18.14 -6.39
C GLY A 546 -13.88 -19.21 -7.49
N PRO A 547 -14.77 -20.21 -7.39
CA PRO A 547 -14.94 -21.22 -8.44
C PRO A 547 -15.36 -20.58 -9.77
N GLY A 548 -14.69 -20.97 -10.86
CA GLY A 548 -14.94 -20.49 -12.22
C GLY A 548 -13.75 -20.72 -13.15
N HIS A 549 -13.90 -20.33 -14.42
CA HIS A 549 -12.85 -20.39 -15.43
C HIS A 549 -12.81 -19.07 -16.23
N CYS A 550 -11.68 -18.72 -16.83
CA CYS A 550 -11.56 -17.54 -17.69
C CYS A 550 -11.26 -17.98 -19.12
N VAL A 551 -12.07 -17.54 -20.08
CA VAL A 551 -11.85 -17.74 -21.52
C VAL A 551 -11.77 -16.36 -22.17
N ASP A 552 -10.66 -16.05 -22.84
CA ASP A 552 -10.44 -14.78 -23.55
C ASP A 552 -10.80 -13.52 -22.74
N GLY A 553 -10.52 -13.55 -21.44
CA GLY A 553 -10.78 -12.43 -20.53
C GLY A 553 -12.20 -12.34 -19.97
N VAL A 554 -13.05 -13.33 -20.25
CA VAL A 554 -14.43 -13.45 -19.77
C VAL A 554 -14.54 -14.59 -18.76
N GLU A 555 -15.25 -14.36 -17.65
CA GLU A 555 -15.54 -15.42 -16.67
C GLU A 555 -16.62 -16.35 -17.22
N VAL A 556 -16.39 -17.66 -17.10
CA VAL A 556 -17.34 -18.73 -17.39
C VAL A 556 -17.56 -19.50 -16.10
N SER A 557 -18.71 -19.32 -15.47
CA SER A 557 -19.06 -19.98 -14.19
C SER A 557 -20.16 -21.02 -14.31
N ASP A 558 -20.83 -21.13 -15.46
CA ASP A 558 -21.87 -22.14 -15.75
C ASP A 558 -21.86 -22.56 -17.23
N GLN A 559 -21.98 -23.86 -17.51
CA GLN A 559 -22.06 -24.43 -18.88
C GLN A 559 -23.16 -23.79 -19.75
N LYS A 560 -24.21 -23.21 -19.15
CA LYS A 560 -25.30 -22.55 -19.89
C LYS A 560 -24.99 -21.15 -20.40
N GLN A 561 -23.93 -20.49 -19.92
CA GLN A 561 -23.51 -19.16 -20.41
C GLN A 561 -22.49 -19.25 -21.55
N ALA A 562 -21.86 -20.40 -21.77
CA ALA A 562 -20.92 -20.59 -22.88
C ALA A 562 -21.62 -20.80 -24.24
N GLU A 563 -22.94 -21.02 -24.26
CA GLU A 563 -23.74 -21.27 -25.46
C GLU A 563 -24.66 -20.09 -25.86
N ALA A 564 -24.64 -18.97 -25.12
CA ALA A 564 -25.46 -17.76 -25.38
C ALA A 564 -24.56 -16.57 -25.73
#